data_AF-A0A2T2R5Q5-F1
#
_entry.id   AF-A0A2T2R5Q5-F1
#
_cell.length_a   1.000
_cell.length_b   1.000
_cell.length_c   1.000
_cell.angle_alpha   90.00
_cell.angle_beta   90.00
_cell.angle_gamma   90.00
#
_symmetry.space_group_name_H-M   'P 1'
#
loop_
_entity.id
_entity.type
_entity.pdbx_description
1 polymer ?
#
loop_
_entity_poly.entity_id
_entity_poly.type
_entity_poly.pdbx_seq_one_letter_code
_entity_poly.pdbx_strand_id
1 'polypeptide(L)'
;MGRAGRAAGRATRRPGGGLGAGWLRRSRARAALALGAGRRYADLLENRRPSPRQGSGSVVSVLALGLSYRTAPIELLDELAVPRDELPKALADLTAREHVTEAMVLSTCNRVEVYAHVTRYHGGLADLRAFFADWSGRPPEDFVDSLIDHYDDAAAAHLFAVTAGLDSMVAGERQIQLQVKQAVTDAAAEGACSRLLGRVARQALRVGKRVRAETAVSSGAASMVDVGLSAADRAVGDLQGRPALVVGAGKMGGMAAARLARRCNPVLIANRGEAKRAELAERVGGDELALESLTRGLAHADVVVCSTASGEAVIDREQAAAAMAGRGARPLVLVDLAVPRDIDPGCGELDGVTLLDVTDVRAEVDEGAVGEEVAAGRAIVEDEAAAFAAWLRSRGVTPTIASLRARGEQVRQDELERLGSRLSGLSERDRAAVEALSKGIVNTLLHEPTVRLKTLADGGGAGWHAEVVSELFGLAPDEPAGDADGHEIDVDAGDPGGDDAGDPGDVYAGDPGGDDHGGDSGGGDHGDPGGDPGGGDHGEPGAGCDPEGRG
;
A
#
# COMPACT_ATOMS: atom_id res chain seq x y z
N MET A 1 68.59 47.30 29.67
CA MET A 1 68.75 48.65 29.09
C MET A 1 67.95 48.71 27.79
N GLY A 2 67.17 49.77 27.56
CA GLY A 2 66.50 50.04 26.27
C GLY A 2 64.98 49.87 26.27
N ARG A 3 64.27 50.97 26.50
CA ARG A 3 62.81 51.15 26.38
C ARG A 3 62.43 51.68 24.97
N ALA A 4 61.13 51.61 24.69
CA ALA A 4 60.30 52.34 23.70
C ALA A 4 59.95 51.53 22.43
N GLY A 5 58.71 51.52 21.92
CA GLY A 5 57.52 52.32 22.18
C GLY A 5 56.25 51.71 21.55
N ARG A 6 55.13 52.39 21.82
CA ARG A 6 53.72 52.02 21.63
C ARG A 6 53.26 51.89 20.17
N ALA A 7 52.23 51.07 19.92
CA ALA A 7 51.02 51.47 19.19
C ALA A 7 49.86 50.49 19.43
N ALA A 8 48.67 51.03 19.67
CA ALA A 8 47.43 50.32 19.95
C ALA A 8 46.66 50.04 18.66
N GLY A 9 46.00 48.88 18.60
CA GLY A 9 45.01 48.54 17.59
C GLY A 9 44.01 47.55 18.17
N ARG A 10 42.87 48.05 18.64
CA ARG A 10 41.69 47.24 19.02
C ARG A 10 41.13 46.60 17.75
N ALA A 11 41.27 45.28 17.61
CA ALA A 11 40.50 44.50 16.66
C ALA A 11 39.27 43.91 17.38
N THR A 12 38.10 44.39 17.00
CA THR A 12 36.79 43.84 17.36
C THR A 12 36.66 42.42 16.81
N ARG A 13 36.53 41.44 17.71
CA ARG A 13 36.18 40.05 17.34
C ARG A 13 34.73 40.02 16.85
N ARG A 14 34.53 39.70 15.56
CA ARG A 14 33.27 39.18 15.03
C ARG A 14 33.17 37.68 15.34
N PRO A 15 32.02 37.14 15.82
CA PRO A 15 31.80 35.71 15.84
C PRO A 15 31.12 35.31 14.51
N GLY A 16 31.84 34.60 13.65
CA GLY A 16 31.28 33.94 12.48
C GLY A 16 31.37 32.44 12.69
N GLY A 17 30.30 31.83 13.19
CA GLY A 17 30.18 30.39 13.39
C GLY A 17 29.90 29.67 12.08
N GLY A 18 30.87 28.87 11.61
CA GLY A 18 30.65 27.85 10.60
C GLY A 18 30.25 26.54 11.28
N LEU A 19 28.95 26.34 11.50
CA LEU A 19 28.36 25.09 11.98
C LEU A 19 27.14 24.80 11.11
N GLY A 20 27.35 24.22 9.92
CA GLY A 20 26.24 23.85 9.02
C GLY A 20 26.56 22.68 8.08
N ALA A 21 27.78 22.61 7.53
CA ALA A 21 28.12 21.60 6.52
C ALA A 21 28.55 20.22 7.10
N GLY A 22 28.75 20.11 8.41
CA GLY A 22 29.33 18.91 9.04
C GLY A 22 28.33 17.78 9.31
N TRP A 23 27.03 18.09 9.34
CA TRP A 23 25.98 17.13 9.67
C TRP A 23 25.52 16.33 8.43
N LEU A 24 25.23 16.99 7.30
CA LEU A 24 24.85 16.33 6.02
C LEU A 24 25.83 15.24 5.56
N ARG A 25 27.14 15.44 5.75
CA ARG A 25 28.16 14.40 5.44
C ARG A 25 28.16 13.23 6.45
N ARG A 26 27.78 13.47 7.71
CA ARG A 26 27.66 12.43 8.73
C ARG A 26 26.34 11.66 8.61
N SER A 27 25.27 12.30 8.16
CA SER A 27 23.99 11.67 7.82
C SER A 27 24.16 10.70 6.65
N ARG A 28 24.86 11.09 5.58
CA ARG A 28 25.20 10.19 4.45
C ARG A 28 26.09 8.99 4.86
N ALA A 29 27.08 9.22 5.71
CA ALA A 29 27.94 8.14 6.22
C ALA A 29 27.24 7.22 7.23
N ARG A 30 26.19 7.70 7.93
CA ARG A 30 25.37 6.90 8.86
C ARG A 30 24.17 6.24 8.19
N ALA A 31 23.60 6.81 7.13
CA ALA A 31 22.64 6.15 6.25
C ALA A 31 23.25 4.90 5.61
N ALA A 32 24.55 4.93 5.28
CA ALA A 32 25.33 3.74 4.89
C ALA A 32 25.43 2.66 6.00
N LEU A 33 25.28 3.05 7.28
CA LEU A 33 25.23 2.17 8.45
C LEU A 33 23.80 1.75 8.83
N ALA A 34 22.77 2.57 8.57
CA ALA A 34 21.34 2.24 8.72
C ALA A 34 20.87 1.28 7.62
N LEU A 35 21.47 1.33 6.43
CA LEU A 35 21.47 0.24 5.44
C LEU A 35 22.06 -1.07 6.00
N GLY A 36 22.78 -1.02 7.13
CA GLY A 36 23.23 -2.20 7.89
C GLY A 36 22.25 -2.69 8.96
N ALA A 37 21.26 -1.88 9.37
CA ALA A 37 20.17 -2.31 10.23
C ALA A 37 19.02 -2.93 9.41
N GLY A 38 18.74 -2.37 8.23
CA GLY A 38 17.87 -3.00 7.22
C GLY A 38 18.39 -4.34 6.72
N ARG A 39 19.71 -4.56 6.75
CA ARG A 39 20.32 -5.88 6.51
C ARG A 39 19.80 -6.95 7.45
N ARG A 40 19.50 -6.67 8.72
CA ARG A 40 18.96 -7.71 9.62
C ARG A 40 17.57 -8.19 9.22
N TYR A 41 16.77 -7.35 8.55
CA TYR A 41 15.44 -7.72 8.08
C TYR A 41 15.49 -8.36 6.69
N ALA A 42 16.30 -7.82 5.77
CA ALA A 42 16.63 -8.48 4.52
C ALA A 42 17.25 -9.86 4.78
N ASP A 43 18.16 -9.99 5.75
CA ASP A 43 18.75 -11.25 6.20
C ASP A 43 17.70 -12.20 6.83
N LEU A 44 16.62 -11.70 7.44
CA LEU A 44 15.55 -12.56 7.98
C LEU A 44 14.63 -13.10 6.87
N LEU A 45 14.45 -12.34 5.78
CA LEU A 45 13.74 -12.78 4.57
C LEU A 45 14.64 -13.61 3.63
N GLU A 46 15.94 -13.30 3.54
CA GLU A 46 16.94 -13.98 2.69
C GLU A 46 17.49 -15.26 3.33
N ASN A 47 17.55 -15.38 4.67
CA ASN A 47 18.06 -16.60 5.34
C ASN A 47 17.02 -17.73 5.51
N ARG A 48 15.86 -17.62 4.87
CA ARG A 48 14.94 -18.75 4.69
C ARG A 48 15.08 -19.39 3.31
N ARG A 49 16.28 -19.44 2.72
CA ARG A 49 16.54 -20.37 1.61
C ARG A 49 16.22 -21.80 2.07
N PRO A 50 15.19 -22.47 1.55
CA PRO A 50 14.98 -23.87 1.90
C PRO A 50 16.16 -24.66 1.35
N SER A 51 16.79 -25.47 2.21
CA SER A 51 17.67 -26.55 1.76
C SER A 51 16.88 -27.40 0.75
N PRO A 52 17.45 -27.79 -0.40
CA PRO A 52 16.73 -28.58 -1.39
C PRO A 52 16.47 -29.96 -0.80
N ARG A 53 15.28 -30.15 -0.22
CA ARG A 53 14.73 -31.49 -0.01
C ARG A 53 14.10 -31.88 -1.33
N GLN A 54 14.84 -32.68 -2.09
CA GLN A 54 14.32 -33.39 -3.25
C GLN A 54 13.17 -34.28 -2.80
N GLY A 55 11.94 -33.79 -2.94
CA GLY A 55 10.70 -34.55 -2.84
C GLY A 55 9.83 -34.11 -4.01
N SER A 56 9.50 -35.05 -4.89
CA SER A 56 8.84 -34.84 -6.18
C SER A 56 7.31 -34.64 -6.08
N GLY A 57 6.84 -33.95 -5.04
CA GLY A 57 5.43 -33.57 -4.90
C GLY A 57 5.20 -32.13 -5.33
N SER A 58 4.15 -31.85 -6.11
CA SER A 58 3.78 -30.51 -6.55
C SER A 58 3.44 -29.60 -5.37
N VAL A 59 4.42 -28.84 -4.89
CA VAL A 59 4.18 -27.82 -3.86
C VAL A 59 3.63 -26.57 -4.55
N VAL A 60 2.31 -26.43 -4.51
CA VAL A 60 1.55 -25.23 -4.85
C VAL A 60 2.15 -24.03 -4.11
N SER A 61 2.68 -23.04 -4.83
CA SER A 61 3.47 -21.96 -4.21
C SER A 61 3.20 -20.59 -4.83
N VAL A 62 3.25 -19.55 -4.01
CA VAL A 62 3.19 -18.15 -4.47
C VAL A 62 4.60 -17.63 -4.71
N LEU A 63 4.82 -16.96 -5.83
CA LEU A 63 6.08 -16.29 -6.17
C LEU A 63 5.77 -14.81 -6.42
N ALA A 64 6.48 -13.92 -5.75
CA ALA A 64 6.53 -12.52 -6.11
C ALA A 64 7.87 -12.24 -6.78
N LEU A 65 7.87 -11.55 -7.91
CA LEU A 65 9.08 -11.06 -8.58
C LEU A 65 8.84 -9.62 -9.01
N GLY A 66 9.76 -8.73 -8.69
CA GLY A 66 9.65 -7.37 -9.15
C GLY A 66 10.77 -6.46 -8.71
N LEU A 67 10.55 -5.18 -8.93
CA LEU A 67 11.49 -4.11 -8.64
C LEU A 67 10.74 -2.94 -8.02
N SER A 68 11.46 -2.19 -7.19
CA SER A 68 10.93 -1.04 -6.47
C SER A 68 11.94 0.10 -6.51
N TYR A 69 11.52 1.29 -6.07
CA TYR A 69 12.40 2.45 -5.89
C TYR A 69 13.63 2.17 -5.00
N ARG A 70 13.63 1.08 -4.21
CA ARG A 70 14.78 0.67 -3.39
C ARG A 70 15.84 -0.08 -4.21
N THR A 71 15.44 -0.76 -5.26
CA THR A 71 16.28 -1.73 -6.00
C THR A 71 16.55 -1.28 -7.44
N ALA A 72 15.73 -0.38 -7.97
CA ALA A 72 15.82 0.11 -9.34
C ALA A 72 15.76 1.65 -9.37
N PRO A 73 16.48 2.29 -10.31
CA PRO A 73 16.29 3.70 -10.62
C PRO A 73 14.90 3.93 -11.26
N ILE A 74 14.40 5.17 -11.18
CA ILE A 74 13.02 5.49 -11.61
C ILE A 74 12.81 5.29 -13.12
N GLU A 75 13.85 5.53 -13.92
CA GLU A 75 13.81 5.33 -15.37
C GLU A 75 13.53 3.86 -15.72
N LEU A 76 14.13 2.93 -14.95
CA LEU A 76 13.87 1.50 -15.13
C LEU A 76 12.47 1.10 -14.66
N LEU A 77 11.92 1.76 -13.63
CA LEU A 77 10.55 1.53 -13.18
C LEU A 77 9.54 2.02 -14.21
N ASP A 78 9.76 3.18 -14.82
CA ASP A 78 8.90 3.75 -15.87
C ASP A 78 8.92 2.88 -17.13
N GLU A 79 10.09 2.38 -17.53
CA GLU A 79 10.22 1.46 -18.66
C GLU A 79 9.49 0.13 -18.44
N LEU A 80 9.54 -0.41 -17.22
CA LEU A 80 8.91 -1.68 -16.86
C LEU A 80 7.47 -1.52 -16.42
N ALA A 81 6.96 -0.29 -16.29
CA ALA A 81 5.60 -0.03 -15.89
C ALA A 81 4.64 -0.70 -16.87
N VAL A 82 3.60 -1.32 -16.32
CA VAL A 82 2.50 -1.90 -17.11
C VAL A 82 1.35 -0.89 -17.09
N PRO A 83 1.03 -0.23 -18.22
CA PRO A 83 -0.12 0.65 -18.33
C PRO A 83 -1.43 -0.11 -18.12
N ARG A 84 -2.46 0.56 -17.61
CA ARG A 84 -3.73 -0.09 -17.26
C ARG A 84 -4.47 -0.65 -18.49
N ASP A 85 -4.34 0.00 -19.63
CA ASP A 85 -4.93 -0.43 -20.91
C ASP A 85 -4.20 -1.65 -21.51
N GLU A 86 -2.94 -1.86 -21.17
CA GLU A 86 -2.18 -3.06 -21.59
C GLU A 86 -2.18 -4.19 -20.56
N LEU A 87 -2.71 -3.95 -19.35
CA LEU A 87 -2.77 -4.92 -18.27
C LEU A 87 -3.45 -6.26 -18.66
N PRO A 88 -4.58 -6.27 -19.41
CA PRO A 88 -5.17 -7.53 -19.88
C PRO A 88 -4.21 -8.38 -20.72
N LYS A 89 -3.45 -7.74 -21.62
CA LYS A 89 -2.45 -8.40 -22.46
C LYS A 89 -1.30 -8.95 -21.62
N ALA A 90 -0.82 -8.18 -20.63
CA ALA A 90 0.24 -8.63 -19.72
C ALA A 90 -0.20 -9.87 -18.90
N LEU A 91 -1.42 -9.86 -18.37
CA LEU A 91 -1.97 -10.98 -17.61
C LEU A 91 -2.20 -12.22 -18.48
N ALA A 92 -2.66 -12.04 -19.71
CA ALA A 92 -2.80 -13.12 -20.68
C ALA A 92 -1.45 -13.75 -21.04
N ASP A 93 -0.39 -12.95 -21.26
CA ASP A 93 0.96 -13.47 -21.50
C ASP A 93 1.49 -14.24 -20.29
N LEU A 94 1.35 -13.67 -19.08
CA LEU A 94 1.80 -14.32 -17.84
C LEU A 94 1.12 -15.68 -17.63
N THR A 95 -0.21 -15.76 -17.80
CA THR A 95 -0.97 -17.00 -17.57
C THR A 95 -0.86 -18.01 -18.71
N ALA A 96 -0.31 -17.63 -19.87
CA ALA A 96 0.01 -18.55 -20.96
C ALA A 96 1.35 -19.30 -20.74
N ARG A 97 2.17 -18.89 -19.76
CA ARG A 97 3.47 -19.50 -19.47
C ARG A 97 3.30 -20.84 -18.74
N GLU A 98 4.20 -21.79 -19.02
CA GLU A 98 4.08 -23.19 -18.58
C GLU A 98 3.93 -23.34 -17.06
N HIS A 99 4.64 -22.51 -16.28
CA HIS A 99 4.69 -22.65 -14.82
C HIS A 99 3.80 -21.68 -14.07
N VAL A 100 3.02 -20.83 -14.75
CA VAL A 100 2.20 -19.78 -14.14
C VAL A 100 0.72 -20.15 -14.28
N THR A 101 0.01 -20.25 -13.16
CA THR A 101 -1.42 -20.64 -13.15
C THR A 101 -2.35 -19.49 -12.78
N GLU A 102 -1.85 -18.52 -12.03
CA GLU A 102 -2.53 -17.27 -11.69
C GLU A 102 -1.46 -16.17 -11.66
N ALA A 103 -1.85 -14.94 -12.01
CA ALA A 103 -0.97 -13.78 -11.99
C ALA A 103 -1.73 -12.52 -11.57
N MET A 104 -1.02 -11.62 -10.88
CA MET A 104 -1.45 -10.27 -10.55
C MET A 104 -0.26 -9.34 -10.74
N VAL A 105 -0.47 -8.24 -11.46
CA VAL A 105 0.55 -7.22 -11.67
C VAL A 105 0.23 -6.01 -10.81
N LEU A 106 1.17 -5.60 -9.96
CA LEU A 106 1.12 -4.35 -9.21
C LEU A 106 2.09 -3.36 -9.86
N SER A 107 1.55 -2.47 -10.68
CA SER A 107 2.29 -1.41 -11.36
C SER A 107 1.94 -0.06 -10.74
N THR A 108 2.95 0.62 -10.18
CA THR A 108 2.83 1.93 -9.52
C THR A 108 4.05 2.78 -9.88
N CYS A 109 4.06 4.06 -9.52
CA CYS A 109 5.24 4.91 -9.68
C CYS A 109 6.47 4.46 -8.85
N ASN A 110 6.28 3.61 -7.83
CA ASN A 110 7.34 3.21 -6.90
C ASN A 110 7.72 1.73 -6.99
N ARG A 111 6.98 0.93 -7.77
CA ARG A 111 7.23 -0.50 -7.92
C ARG A 111 6.48 -1.08 -9.12
N VAL A 112 7.09 -2.10 -9.72
CA VAL A 112 6.47 -3.00 -10.67
C VAL A 112 6.74 -4.43 -10.18
N GLU A 113 5.68 -5.12 -9.78
CA GLU A 113 5.76 -6.45 -9.19
C GLU A 113 4.73 -7.39 -9.83
N VAL A 114 5.16 -8.62 -10.11
CA VAL A 114 4.29 -9.71 -10.51
C VAL A 114 4.19 -10.69 -9.35
N TYR A 115 2.97 -10.91 -8.87
CA TYR A 115 2.65 -11.99 -7.95
C TYR A 115 2.00 -13.11 -8.75
N ALA A 116 2.54 -14.32 -8.65
CA ALA A 116 2.08 -15.46 -9.43
C ALA A 116 1.90 -16.70 -8.55
N HIS A 117 0.89 -17.49 -8.89
CA HIS A 117 0.81 -18.86 -8.40
C HIS A 117 1.55 -19.77 -9.39
N VAL A 118 2.64 -20.37 -8.93
CA VAL A 118 3.55 -21.16 -9.78
C VAL A 118 3.56 -22.64 -9.42
N THR A 119 3.72 -23.49 -10.43
CA THR A 119 3.79 -24.95 -10.26
C THR A 119 5.14 -25.41 -9.71
N ARG A 120 6.21 -24.65 -10.00
CA ARG A 120 7.60 -24.88 -9.56
C ARG A 120 8.32 -23.56 -9.39
N TYR A 121 9.17 -23.46 -8.36
CA TYR A 121 9.96 -22.24 -8.11
C TYR A 121 10.86 -21.86 -9.29
N HIS A 122 11.80 -22.73 -9.71
CA HIS A 122 12.77 -22.37 -10.75
C HIS A 122 12.13 -22.13 -12.12
N GLY A 123 11.11 -22.93 -12.48
CA GLY A 123 10.37 -22.73 -13.73
C GLY A 123 9.57 -21.43 -13.71
N GLY A 124 8.83 -21.17 -12.64
CA GLY A 124 8.09 -19.92 -12.46
C GLY A 124 8.99 -18.68 -12.45
N LEU A 125 10.14 -18.74 -11.78
CA LEU A 125 11.11 -17.64 -11.77
C LEU A 125 11.66 -17.36 -13.18
N ALA A 126 11.97 -18.41 -13.95
CA ALA A 126 12.42 -18.24 -15.34
C ALA A 126 11.32 -17.62 -16.20
N ASP A 127 10.08 -18.10 -16.06
CA ASP A 127 8.91 -17.59 -16.78
C ASP A 127 8.64 -16.11 -16.46
N LEU A 128 8.69 -15.70 -15.19
CA LEU A 128 8.51 -14.29 -14.81
C LEU A 128 9.67 -13.39 -15.24
N ARG A 129 10.92 -13.88 -15.24
CA ARG A 129 12.07 -13.12 -15.77
C ARG A 129 11.96 -12.91 -17.27
N ALA A 130 11.56 -13.94 -18.00
CA ALA A 130 11.32 -13.83 -19.43
C ALA A 130 10.17 -12.84 -19.71
N PHE A 131 9.11 -12.82 -18.89
CA PHE A 131 8.06 -11.81 -19.01
C PHE A 131 8.60 -10.37 -18.93
N PHE A 132 9.41 -10.05 -17.93
CA PHE A 132 9.99 -8.71 -17.83
C PHE A 132 10.91 -8.35 -18.99
N ALA A 133 11.66 -9.33 -19.52
CA ALA A 133 12.53 -9.12 -20.68
C ALA A 133 11.72 -8.89 -21.97
N ASP A 134 10.70 -9.70 -22.20
CA ASP A 134 9.79 -9.58 -23.34
C ASP A 134 9.01 -8.25 -23.28
N TRP A 135 8.58 -7.85 -22.07
CA TRP A 135 7.83 -6.61 -21.85
C TRP A 135 8.68 -5.35 -22.09
N SER A 136 9.87 -5.28 -21.50
CA SER A 136 10.78 -4.14 -21.68
C SER A 136 11.46 -4.11 -23.05
N GLY A 137 11.49 -5.23 -23.76
CA GLY A 137 12.33 -5.41 -24.94
C GLY A 137 13.83 -5.36 -24.63
N ARG A 138 14.22 -5.53 -23.36
CA ARG A 138 15.61 -5.49 -22.91
C ARG A 138 16.14 -6.88 -22.57
N PRO A 139 17.45 -7.12 -22.74
CA PRO A 139 18.06 -8.34 -22.25
C PRO A 139 17.92 -8.45 -20.73
N PRO A 140 17.65 -9.64 -20.16
CA PRO A 140 17.50 -9.82 -18.72
C PRO A 140 18.69 -9.28 -17.90
N GLU A 141 19.92 -9.38 -18.44
CA GLU A 141 21.15 -8.91 -17.81
C GLU A 141 21.14 -7.41 -17.44
N ASP A 142 20.29 -6.60 -18.08
CA ASP A 142 20.21 -5.17 -17.83
C ASP A 142 19.53 -4.81 -16.49
N PHE A 143 18.69 -5.70 -15.97
CA PHE A 143 17.86 -5.42 -14.79
C PHE A 143 17.76 -6.58 -13.79
N VAL A 144 18.38 -7.73 -14.07
CA VAL A 144 18.31 -8.92 -13.20
C VAL A 144 18.83 -8.66 -11.78
N ASP A 145 19.83 -7.79 -11.62
CA ASP A 145 20.38 -7.42 -10.30
C ASP A 145 19.43 -6.51 -9.50
N SER A 146 18.47 -5.88 -10.17
CA SER A 146 17.44 -5.03 -9.56
C SER A 146 16.18 -5.81 -9.17
N LEU A 147 16.02 -7.04 -9.70
CA LEU A 147 14.88 -7.92 -9.42
C LEU A 147 15.04 -8.62 -8.07
N ILE A 148 14.00 -8.54 -7.25
CA ILE A 148 13.89 -9.27 -5.99
C ILE A 148 12.77 -10.30 -6.11
N ASP A 149 13.07 -11.53 -5.72
CA ASP A 149 12.08 -12.59 -5.61
C ASP A 149 11.74 -12.93 -4.15
N HIS A 150 10.46 -13.20 -3.91
CA HIS A 150 9.97 -13.75 -2.66
C HIS A 150 9.15 -15.00 -2.96
N TYR A 151 9.34 -16.05 -2.16
CA TYR A 151 8.72 -17.35 -2.39
C TYR A 151 7.90 -17.84 -1.18
N ASP A 152 6.76 -18.44 -1.48
CA ASP A 152 5.84 -19.07 -0.54
C ASP A 152 5.40 -18.08 0.57
N ASP A 153 5.59 -18.44 1.84
CA ASP A 153 5.33 -17.58 3.00
C ASP A 153 5.91 -16.16 2.84
N ALA A 154 7.11 -16.04 2.25
CA ALA A 154 7.77 -14.76 2.06
C ALA A 154 7.07 -13.90 1.00
N ALA A 155 6.50 -14.52 -0.04
CA ALA A 155 5.71 -13.80 -1.06
C ALA A 155 4.42 -13.23 -0.48
N ALA A 156 3.74 -14.01 0.37
CA ALA A 156 2.56 -13.56 1.09
C ALA A 156 2.89 -12.43 2.07
N ALA A 157 3.95 -12.60 2.87
CA ALA A 157 4.43 -11.57 3.79
C ALA A 157 4.79 -10.26 3.08
N HIS A 158 5.44 -10.35 1.91
CA HIS A 158 5.76 -9.18 1.07
C HIS A 158 4.49 -8.46 0.63
N LEU A 159 3.50 -9.18 0.07
CA LEU A 159 2.23 -8.57 -0.34
C LEU A 159 1.51 -7.92 0.85
N PHE A 160 1.53 -8.55 2.02
CA PHE A 160 0.92 -8.01 3.25
C PHE A 160 1.61 -6.71 3.69
N ALA A 161 2.95 -6.68 3.68
CA ALA A 161 3.74 -5.50 4.02
C ALA A 161 3.53 -4.35 3.03
N VAL A 162 3.50 -4.63 1.72
CA VAL A 162 3.21 -3.65 0.66
C VAL A 162 1.80 -3.08 0.84
N THR A 163 0.80 -3.95 1.05
CA THR A 163 -0.61 -3.52 1.23
C THR A 163 -0.82 -2.71 2.51
N ALA A 164 -0.07 -3.01 3.56
CA ALA A 164 -0.03 -2.23 4.80
C ALA A 164 0.71 -0.88 4.64
N GLY A 165 1.43 -0.66 3.53
CA GLY A 165 2.24 0.52 3.30
C GLY A 165 3.55 0.54 4.10
N LEU A 166 3.94 -0.59 4.69
CA LEU A 166 5.19 -0.71 5.46
C LEU A 166 6.43 -0.74 4.54
N ASP A 167 6.23 -1.07 3.27
CA ASP A 167 7.27 -1.03 2.24
C ASP A 167 7.13 0.14 1.25
N SER A 168 6.20 1.07 1.50
CA SER A 168 6.04 2.27 0.68
C SER A 168 7.17 3.28 0.91
N MET A 169 7.29 4.25 -0.01
CA MET A 169 8.21 5.36 0.18
C MET A 169 7.84 6.19 1.42
N VAL A 170 6.54 6.43 1.57
CA VAL A 170 5.93 7.00 2.77
C VAL A 170 5.29 5.85 3.55
N ALA A 171 5.85 5.53 4.71
CA ALA A 171 5.31 4.46 5.54
C ALA A 171 3.82 4.72 5.87
N GLY A 172 2.98 3.69 5.69
CA GLY A 172 1.56 3.73 6.03
C GLY A 172 0.66 4.52 5.07
N GLU A 173 1.13 4.89 3.88
CA GLU A 173 0.25 5.55 2.90
C GLU A 173 -1.01 4.71 2.62
N ARG A 174 -2.17 5.37 2.50
CA ARG A 174 -3.43 4.68 2.18
C ARG A 174 -3.55 4.30 0.70
N GLN A 175 -2.80 4.97 -0.17
CA GLN A 175 -2.93 4.84 -1.62
C GLN A 175 -2.49 3.46 -2.12
N ILE A 176 -1.37 2.92 -1.63
CA ILE A 176 -0.92 1.58 -2.01
C ILE A 176 -1.96 0.48 -1.76
N GLN A 177 -2.75 0.57 -0.68
CA GLN A 177 -3.81 -0.43 -0.43
C GLN A 177 -4.91 -0.35 -1.48
N LEU A 178 -5.27 0.85 -1.93
CA LEU A 178 -6.24 1.05 -3.01
C LEU A 178 -5.68 0.55 -4.34
N GLN A 179 -4.40 0.77 -4.61
CA GLN A 179 -3.73 0.24 -5.80
C GLN A 179 -3.67 -1.29 -5.80
N VAL A 180 -3.37 -1.91 -4.67
CA VAL A 180 -3.47 -3.38 -4.51
C VAL A 180 -4.92 -3.84 -4.71
N LYS A 181 -5.91 -3.17 -4.11
CA LYS A 181 -7.33 -3.50 -4.32
C LYS A 181 -7.67 -3.46 -5.81
N GLN A 182 -7.22 -2.44 -6.53
CA GLN A 182 -7.47 -2.31 -7.96
C GLN A 182 -6.76 -3.39 -8.78
N ALA A 183 -5.48 -3.68 -8.49
CA ALA A 183 -4.72 -4.74 -9.16
C ALA A 183 -5.38 -6.12 -9.01
N VAL A 184 -5.93 -6.41 -7.83
CA VAL A 184 -6.67 -7.65 -7.56
C VAL A 184 -7.97 -7.69 -8.35
N THR A 185 -8.73 -6.60 -8.36
CA THR A 185 -9.99 -6.50 -9.12
C THR A 185 -9.74 -6.64 -10.62
N ASP A 186 -8.74 -5.95 -11.16
CA ASP A 186 -8.40 -6.00 -12.59
C ASP A 186 -7.92 -7.40 -12.98
N ALA A 187 -7.05 -8.03 -12.17
CA ALA A 187 -6.58 -9.39 -12.43
C ALA A 187 -7.69 -10.45 -12.31
N ALA A 188 -8.65 -10.24 -11.40
CA ALA A 188 -9.80 -11.13 -11.27
C ALA A 188 -10.79 -11.01 -12.45
N ALA A 189 -10.99 -9.79 -12.97
CA ALA A 189 -11.84 -9.56 -14.14
C ALA A 189 -11.32 -10.30 -15.39
N GLU A 190 -9.99 -10.43 -15.50
CA GLU A 190 -9.33 -11.20 -16.56
C GLU A 190 -9.23 -12.71 -16.25
N GLY A 191 -9.80 -13.18 -15.13
CA GLY A 191 -9.71 -14.58 -14.71
C GLY A 191 -8.31 -15.03 -14.27
N ALA A 192 -7.35 -14.11 -14.17
CA ALA A 192 -5.96 -14.37 -13.83
C ALA A 192 -5.71 -14.47 -12.30
N CYS A 193 -6.66 -14.05 -11.46
CA CYS A 193 -6.53 -14.05 -10.01
C CYS A 193 -7.85 -14.41 -9.31
N SER A 194 -8.08 -15.69 -8.96
CA SER A 194 -9.37 -16.12 -8.39
C SER A 194 -9.26 -17.14 -7.24
N ARG A 195 -8.28 -18.04 -7.28
CA ARG A 195 -8.12 -19.17 -6.38
C ARG A 195 -7.15 -18.84 -5.23
N LEU A 196 -5.91 -19.28 -5.35
CA LEU A 196 -4.91 -19.13 -4.29
C LEU A 196 -4.50 -17.67 -4.20
N LEU A 197 -4.12 -17.08 -5.35
CA LEU A 197 -3.65 -15.70 -5.40
C LEU A 197 -4.76 -14.72 -4.97
N GLY A 198 -6.00 -14.96 -5.41
CA GLY A 198 -7.16 -14.16 -4.99
C GLY A 198 -7.46 -14.23 -3.49
N ARG A 199 -7.17 -15.37 -2.84
CA ARG A 199 -7.28 -15.49 -1.38
C ARG A 199 -6.16 -14.73 -0.66
N VAL A 200 -4.91 -14.88 -1.11
CA VAL A 200 -3.74 -14.17 -0.54
C VAL A 200 -3.95 -12.66 -0.63
N ALA A 201 -4.38 -12.17 -1.79
CA ALA A 201 -4.74 -10.78 -2.03
C ALA A 201 -5.80 -10.25 -1.05
N ARG A 202 -6.91 -10.99 -0.85
CA ARG A 202 -7.94 -10.61 0.12
C ARG A 202 -7.44 -10.59 1.55
N GLN A 203 -6.57 -11.52 1.93
CA GLN A 203 -5.91 -11.48 3.22
C GLN A 203 -5.00 -10.25 3.33
N ALA A 204 -4.20 -9.94 2.31
CA ALA A 204 -3.35 -8.75 2.28
C ALA A 204 -4.15 -7.45 2.53
N LEU A 205 -5.31 -7.31 1.90
CA LEU A 205 -6.21 -6.17 2.11
C LEU A 205 -6.71 -6.09 3.56
N ARG A 206 -7.09 -7.23 4.17
CA ARG A 206 -7.50 -7.29 5.59
C ARG A 206 -6.35 -6.95 6.54
N VAL A 207 -5.17 -7.53 6.31
CA VAL A 207 -3.96 -7.24 7.10
C VAL A 207 -3.61 -5.76 7.01
N GLY A 208 -3.67 -5.17 5.81
CA GLY A 208 -3.43 -3.74 5.63
C GLY A 208 -4.45 -2.86 6.36
N LYS A 209 -5.72 -3.27 6.48
CA LYS A 209 -6.71 -2.56 7.31
C LYS A 209 -6.37 -2.68 8.80
N ARG A 210 -6.03 -3.89 9.23
CA ARG A 210 -5.68 -4.21 10.62
C ARG A 210 -4.46 -3.43 11.10
N VAL A 211 -3.37 -3.42 10.34
CA VAL A 211 -2.17 -2.63 10.66
C VAL A 211 -2.52 -1.15 10.83
N ARG A 212 -3.37 -0.57 9.97
CA ARG A 212 -3.77 0.84 10.09
C ARG A 212 -4.67 1.13 11.30
N ALA A 213 -5.46 0.16 11.73
CA ALA A 213 -6.34 0.29 12.89
C ALA A 213 -5.57 0.09 14.21
N GLU A 214 -4.57 -0.79 14.22
CA GLU A 214 -3.82 -1.18 15.42
C GLU A 214 -2.50 -0.40 15.60
N THR A 215 -2.06 0.38 14.60
CA THR A 215 -0.80 1.15 14.64
C THR A 215 -0.98 2.58 14.15
N ALA A 216 -0.12 3.49 14.61
CA ALA A 216 -0.10 4.88 14.17
C ALA A 216 0.68 5.11 12.85
N VAL A 217 0.99 4.05 12.10
CA VAL A 217 1.79 4.13 10.85
C VAL A 217 1.12 5.00 9.78
N SER A 218 -0.21 5.12 9.80
CA SER A 218 -1.00 5.96 8.88
C SER A 218 -0.66 7.46 8.95
N SER A 219 0.04 7.89 10.01
CA SER A 219 0.56 9.25 10.18
C SER A 219 1.83 9.54 9.36
N GLY A 220 2.37 8.59 8.61
CA GLY A 220 3.69 8.72 7.96
C GLY A 220 3.83 9.91 7.01
N ALA A 221 2.77 10.32 6.29
CA ALA A 221 2.81 11.53 5.47
C ALA A 221 2.90 12.81 6.32
N ALA A 222 2.21 12.85 7.47
CA ALA A 222 2.33 13.96 8.42
C ALA A 222 3.73 13.98 9.03
N SER A 223 4.29 12.80 9.32
CA SER A 223 5.65 12.67 9.80
C SER A 223 6.68 13.17 8.79
N MET A 224 6.55 12.87 7.49
CA MET A 224 7.47 13.40 6.49
C MET A 224 7.43 14.93 6.41
N VAL A 225 6.24 15.53 6.44
CA VAL A 225 6.09 16.98 6.49
C VAL A 225 6.71 17.54 7.77
N ASP A 226 6.40 16.98 8.94
CA ASP A 226 6.91 17.45 10.23
C ASP A 226 8.44 17.30 10.33
N VAL A 227 9.02 16.22 9.80
CA VAL A 227 10.48 16.01 9.74
C VAL A 227 11.12 16.97 8.74
N GLY A 228 10.55 17.15 7.55
CA GLY A 228 11.03 18.12 6.56
C GLY A 228 11.03 19.55 7.11
N LEU A 229 9.98 19.95 7.84
CA LEU A 229 9.90 21.24 8.51
C LEU A 229 10.86 21.37 9.70
N SER A 230 11.05 20.30 10.48
CA SER A 230 12.04 20.27 11.58
C SER A 230 13.47 20.39 11.05
N ALA A 231 13.75 19.80 9.89
CA ALA A 231 15.02 19.95 9.20
C ALA A 231 15.20 21.38 8.66
N ALA A 232 14.12 21.99 8.15
CA ALA A 232 14.13 23.40 7.77
C ALA A 232 14.42 24.32 8.97
N ASP A 233 13.80 24.10 10.14
CA ASP A 233 14.09 24.85 11.37
C ASP A 233 15.58 24.85 11.73
N ARG A 234 16.29 23.74 11.52
CA ARG A 234 17.72 23.67 11.80
C ARG A 234 18.57 24.45 10.78
N ALA A 235 18.12 24.52 9.54
CA ALA A 235 18.84 25.16 8.45
C ALA A 235 18.62 26.69 8.40
N VAL A 236 17.39 27.15 8.60
CA VAL A 236 17.06 28.58 8.58
C VAL A 236 16.93 29.20 9.97
N GLY A 237 16.86 28.39 11.05
CA GLY A 237 16.46 28.83 12.38
C GLY A 237 14.94 28.73 12.56
N ASP A 238 14.41 29.30 13.64
CA ASP A 238 12.97 29.24 13.93
C ASP A 238 12.13 29.75 12.75
N LEU A 239 11.19 28.91 12.29
CA LEU A 239 10.23 29.22 11.25
C LEU A 239 9.13 30.21 11.68
N GLN A 240 9.01 30.53 12.98
CA GLN A 240 8.00 31.47 13.46
C GLN A 240 8.08 32.84 12.75
N GLY A 241 6.97 33.22 12.12
CA GLY A 241 6.81 34.47 11.38
C GLY A 241 7.61 34.57 10.07
N ARG A 242 8.20 33.47 9.58
CA ARG A 242 8.95 33.47 8.32
C ARG A 242 8.03 33.32 7.11
N PRO A 243 8.38 33.89 5.95
CA PRO A 243 7.65 33.65 4.72
C PRO A 243 7.88 32.21 4.24
N ALA A 244 6.81 31.53 3.86
CA ALA A 244 6.85 30.16 3.31
C ALA A 244 6.16 30.09 1.95
N LEU A 245 6.57 29.12 1.13
CA LEU A 245 5.94 28.81 -0.15
C LEU A 245 5.62 27.32 -0.20
N VAL A 246 4.40 26.97 -0.61
CA VAL A 246 4.00 25.60 -0.93
C VAL A 246 3.69 25.50 -2.41
N VAL A 247 4.35 24.57 -3.10
CA VAL A 247 4.15 24.28 -4.51
C VAL A 247 3.47 22.92 -4.64
N GLY A 248 2.22 22.94 -5.08
CA GLY A 248 1.34 21.77 -5.15
C GLY A 248 0.23 21.81 -4.10
N ALA A 249 -1.01 21.63 -4.55
CA ALA A 249 -2.21 21.60 -3.70
C ALA A 249 -2.80 20.19 -3.55
N GLY A 250 -1.95 19.15 -3.64
CA GLY A 250 -2.33 17.78 -3.33
C GLY A 250 -2.45 17.53 -1.81
N LYS A 251 -2.69 16.27 -1.41
CA LYS A 251 -2.82 15.91 0.03
C LYS A 251 -1.58 16.31 0.86
N MET A 252 -0.37 16.00 0.36
CA MET A 252 0.88 16.37 1.05
C MET A 252 1.07 17.89 1.11
N GLY A 253 0.83 18.59 0.00
CA GLY A 253 0.94 20.05 -0.07
C GLY A 253 -0.06 20.75 0.84
N GLY A 254 -1.30 20.27 0.90
CA GLY A 254 -2.30 20.77 1.83
C GLY A 254 -1.91 20.59 3.30
N MET A 255 -1.31 19.45 3.64
CA MET A 255 -0.80 19.21 4.99
C MET A 255 0.42 20.08 5.31
N ALA A 256 1.36 20.23 4.37
CA ALA A 256 2.50 21.15 4.51
C ALA A 256 2.03 22.59 4.71
N ALA A 257 1.06 23.05 3.92
CA ALA A 257 0.45 24.37 4.06
C ALA A 257 -0.22 24.55 5.43
N ALA A 258 -1.01 23.57 5.90
CA ALA A 258 -1.66 23.64 7.20
C ALA A 258 -0.67 23.66 8.38
N ARG A 259 0.46 22.94 8.27
CA ARG A 259 1.53 22.95 9.28
C ARG A 259 2.33 24.25 9.26
N LEU A 260 2.64 24.75 8.08
CA LEU A 260 3.33 26.02 7.87
C LEU A 260 2.48 27.20 8.35
N ALA A 261 1.17 27.25 8.05
CA ALA A 261 0.30 28.36 8.46
C ALA A 261 0.19 28.56 9.98
N ARG A 262 0.52 27.54 10.79
CA ARG A 262 0.59 27.64 12.25
C ARG A 262 1.86 28.33 12.77
N ARG A 263 2.86 28.54 11.92
CA ARG A 263 4.22 28.96 12.29
C ARG A 263 4.71 30.11 11.41
N CYS A 264 4.51 30.02 10.11
CA CYS A 264 4.99 30.93 9.08
C CYS A 264 3.95 32.00 8.74
N ASN A 265 4.43 33.15 8.29
CA ASN A 265 3.60 34.23 7.77
C ASN A 265 4.44 35.17 6.87
N PRO A 266 4.04 35.46 5.62
CA PRO A 266 2.92 34.86 4.88
C PRO A 266 3.22 33.41 4.44
N VAL A 267 2.16 32.65 4.13
CA VAL A 267 2.27 31.35 3.44
C VAL A 267 1.70 31.52 2.02
N LEU A 268 2.57 31.41 1.02
CA LEU A 268 2.21 31.50 -0.39
C LEU A 268 1.87 30.11 -0.94
N ILE A 269 0.80 29.99 -1.71
CA ILE A 269 0.36 28.73 -2.34
C ILE A 269 0.43 28.85 -3.86
N ALA A 270 1.28 28.03 -4.49
CA ALA A 270 1.38 27.91 -5.93
C ALA A 270 0.90 26.53 -6.39
N ASN A 271 0.02 26.48 -7.41
CA ASN A 271 -0.47 25.24 -7.98
C ASN A 271 -0.98 25.46 -9.41
N ARG A 272 -0.90 24.42 -10.25
CA ARG A 272 -1.34 24.48 -11.66
C ARG A 272 -2.86 24.65 -11.81
N GLY A 273 -3.63 23.98 -10.94
CA GLY A 273 -5.08 24.15 -10.90
C GLY A 273 -5.45 25.36 -10.04
N GLU A 274 -6.00 26.40 -10.66
CA GLU A 274 -6.39 27.65 -10.01
C GLU A 274 -7.42 27.43 -8.89
N ALA A 275 -8.45 26.63 -9.15
CA ALA A 275 -9.47 26.32 -8.15
C ALA A 275 -8.87 25.69 -6.87
N LYS A 276 -7.99 24.69 -7.04
CA LYS A 276 -7.29 24.04 -5.91
C LYS A 276 -6.31 24.97 -5.21
N ARG A 277 -5.71 25.92 -5.94
CA ARG A 277 -4.81 26.93 -5.38
C ARG A 277 -5.59 27.87 -4.45
N ALA A 278 -6.69 28.43 -4.95
CA ALA A 278 -7.57 29.32 -4.21
C ALA A 278 -8.18 28.63 -2.98
N GLU A 279 -8.72 27.43 -3.16
CA GLU A 279 -9.30 26.63 -2.07
C GLU A 279 -8.28 26.36 -0.96
N LEU A 280 -7.05 25.95 -1.31
CA LEU A 280 -6.03 25.69 -0.30
C LEU A 280 -5.56 26.97 0.39
N ALA A 281 -5.36 28.06 -0.36
CA ALA A 281 -4.97 29.36 0.18
C ALA A 281 -6.02 29.87 1.18
N GLU A 282 -7.30 29.84 0.82
CA GLU A 282 -8.39 30.23 1.71
C GLU A 282 -8.42 29.37 2.98
N ARG A 283 -8.35 28.04 2.82
CA ARG A 283 -8.42 27.10 3.95
C ARG A 283 -7.34 27.32 5.00
N VAL A 284 -6.13 27.72 4.59
CA VAL A 284 -5.01 27.92 5.51
C VAL A 284 -4.77 29.40 5.86
N GLY A 285 -5.58 30.32 5.32
CA GLY A 285 -5.36 31.77 5.45
C GLY A 285 -4.06 32.24 4.81
N GLY A 286 -3.63 31.58 3.72
CA GLY A 286 -2.47 31.94 2.93
C GLY A 286 -2.82 32.79 1.71
N ASP A 287 -1.81 33.19 0.94
CA ASP A 287 -1.97 33.98 -0.28
C ASP A 287 -1.71 33.13 -1.53
N GLU A 288 -2.46 33.38 -2.60
CA GLU A 288 -2.22 32.73 -3.88
C GLU A 288 -0.95 33.26 -4.59
N LEU A 289 -0.19 32.36 -5.21
CA LEU A 289 0.91 32.69 -6.10
C LEU A 289 0.74 31.97 -7.45
N ALA A 290 0.72 32.75 -8.53
CA ALA A 290 0.74 32.20 -9.89
C ALA A 290 2.06 31.46 -10.15
N LEU A 291 2.03 30.33 -10.87
CA LEU A 291 3.23 29.52 -11.13
C LEU A 291 4.28 30.30 -11.92
N GLU A 292 3.85 31.21 -12.80
CA GLU A 292 4.72 32.10 -13.57
C GLU A 292 5.52 33.06 -12.66
N SER A 293 5.04 33.25 -11.42
CA SER A 293 5.68 34.08 -10.40
C SER A 293 6.53 33.27 -9.41
N LEU A 294 6.81 31.98 -9.69
CA LEU A 294 7.60 31.11 -8.81
C LEU A 294 8.93 31.72 -8.42
N THR A 295 9.70 32.28 -9.37
CA THR A 295 10.99 32.94 -9.07
C THR A 295 10.85 34.04 -8.02
N ARG A 296 9.76 34.82 -8.05
CA ARG A 296 9.48 35.85 -7.03
C ARG A 296 9.11 35.23 -5.69
N GLY A 297 8.33 34.15 -5.69
CA GLY A 297 8.02 33.38 -4.49
C GLY A 297 9.28 32.82 -3.83
N LEU A 298 10.17 32.20 -4.61
CA LEU A 298 11.48 31.70 -4.18
C LEU A 298 12.38 32.81 -3.63
N ALA A 299 12.34 34.02 -4.21
CA ALA A 299 13.09 35.16 -3.70
C ALA A 299 12.56 35.67 -2.35
N HIS A 300 11.28 35.44 -2.04
CA HIS A 300 10.64 35.90 -0.81
C HIS A 300 10.70 34.87 0.33
N ALA A 301 10.35 33.62 0.06
CA ALA A 301 10.19 32.55 1.04
C ALA A 301 11.52 32.10 1.65
N ASP A 302 11.54 31.74 2.93
CA ASP A 302 12.72 31.12 3.56
C ASP A 302 12.66 29.59 3.54
N VAL A 303 11.44 29.05 3.45
CA VAL A 303 11.16 27.61 3.30
C VAL A 303 10.19 27.40 2.15
N VAL A 304 10.49 26.44 1.28
CA VAL A 304 9.66 26.02 0.15
C VAL A 304 9.38 24.54 0.30
N VAL A 305 8.12 24.13 0.23
CA VAL A 305 7.74 22.71 0.20
C VAL A 305 7.11 22.41 -1.16
N CYS A 306 7.68 21.46 -1.90
CA CYS A 306 7.15 20.98 -3.17
C CYS A 306 6.56 19.58 -3.01
N SER A 307 5.36 19.38 -3.55
CA SER A 307 4.69 18.08 -3.59
C SER A 307 3.64 18.05 -4.70
N THR A 308 4.07 18.17 -5.95
CA THR A 308 3.23 18.07 -7.13
C THR A 308 3.24 16.64 -7.69
N ALA A 309 2.42 16.43 -8.73
CA ALA A 309 2.40 15.19 -9.52
C ALA A 309 3.02 15.42 -10.90
N SER A 310 3.95 16.38 -11.02
CA SER A 310 4.64 16.68 -12.28
C SER A 310 5.63 15.57 -12.63
N GLY A 311 5.70 15.21 -13.92
CA GLY A 311 6.76 14.33 -14.42
C GLY A 311 8.09 15.03 -14.67
N GLU A 312 8.11 16.36 -14.57
CA GLU A 312 9.28 17.22 -14.77
C GLU A 312 9.47 18.16 -13.58
N ALA A 313 10.71 18.60 -13.34
CA ALA A 313 11.03 19.56 -12.31
C ALA A 313 10.26 20.87 -12.50
N VAL A 314 9.52 21.27 -11.47
CA VAL A 314 8.74 22.51 -11.39
C VAL A 314 9.62 23.70 -11.00
N ILE A 315 10.67 23.44 -10.23
CA ILE A 315 11.71 24.42 -9.87
C ILE A 315 13.03 23.96 -10.47
N ASP A 316 13.51 24.73 -11.44
CA ASP A 316 14.83 24.50 -12.04
C ASP A 316 15.94 25.30 -11.31
N ARG A 317 17.19 24.93 -11.60
CA ARG A 317 18.37 25.61 -11.03
C ARG A 317 18.46 27.07 -11.43
N GLU A 318 18.02 27.47 -12.62
CA GLU A 318 18.12 28.84 -13.12
C GLU A 318 17.19 29.77 -12.33
N GLN A 319 15.95 29.35 -12.12
CA GLN A 319 14.96 30.02 -11.28
C GLN A 319 15.45 30.16 -9.84
N ALA A 320 16.00 29.08 -9.26
CA ALA A 320 16.57 29.11 -7.91
C ALA A 320 17.77 30.08 -7.83
N ALA A 321 18.68 30.05 -8.82
CA ALA A 321 19.82 30.95 -8.88
C ALA A 321 19.40 32.43 -9.03
N ALA A 322 18.41 32.70 -9.88
CA ALA A 322 17.84 34.03 -10.07
C ALA A 322 17.18 34.55 -8.78
N ALA A 323 16.46 33.69 -8.06
CA ALA A 323 15.92 34.03 -6.74
C ALA A 323 17.02 34.33 -5.72
N MET A 324 18.09 33.54 -5.68
CA MET A 324 19.21 33.74 -4.76
C MET A 324 20.00 35.03 -4.99
N ALA A 325 20.10 35.50 -6.24
CA ALA A 325 20.79 36.76 -6.57
C ALA A 325 20.23 37.98 -5.79
N GLY A 326 18.93 37.98 -5.47
CA GLY A 326 18.26 39.05 -4.74
C GLY A 326 18.21 38.87 -3.21
N ARG A 327 18.68 37.74 -2.67
CA ARG A 327 18.50 37.36 -1.25
C ARG A 327 19.66 37.74 -0.33
N GLY A 328 20.80 38.12 -0.89
CA GLY A 328 22.02 38.36 -0.10
C GLY A 328 22.45 37.09 0.64
N ALA A 329 22.65 37.18 1.96
CA ALA A 329 23.06 36.05 2.80
C ALA A 329 21.88 35.29 3.44
N ARG A 330 20.63 35.54 3.03
CA ARG A 330 19.45 34.85 3.57
C ARG A 330 19.38 33.41 3.04
N PRO A 331 19.39 32.39 3.92
CA PRO A 331 19.29 31.00 3.49
C PRO A 331 17.92 30.70 2.87
N LEU A 332 17.87 29.71 1.99
CA LEU A 332 16.65 29.14 1.41
C LEU A 332 16.65 27.64 1.64
N VAL A 333 15.58 27.11 2.22
CA VAL A 333 15.38 25.67 2.36
C VAL A 333 14.34 25.21 1.36
N LEU A 334 14.69 24.21 0.57
CA LEU A 334 13.81 23.55 -0.38
C LEU A 334 13.54 22.14 0.15
N VAL A 335 12.28 21.81 0.41
CA VAL A 335 11.84 20.48 0.82
C VAL A 335 11.06 19.87 -0.33
N ASP A 336 11.67 18.91 -1.02
CA ASP A 336 11.07 18.19 -2.14
C ASP A 336 10.48 16.87 -1.65
N LEU A 337 9.15 16.83 -1.56
CA LEU A 337 8.38 15.65 -1.16
C LEU A 337 7.75 14.94 -2.39
N ALA A 338 8.09 15.34 -3.62
CA ALA A 338 7.54 14.75 -4.83
C ALA A 338 8.39 13.59 -5.36
N VAL A 339 7.71 12.62 -5.98
CA VAL A 339 8.33 11.54 -6.76
C VAL A 339 7.48 11.31 -8.02
N PRO A 340 8.02 11.57 -9.24
CA PRO A 340 9.34 12.14 -9.55
C PRO A 340 9.61 13.52 -8.90
N ARG A 341 10.89 13.92 -8.81
CA ARG A 341 11.30 15.15 -8.11
C ARG A 341 10.72 16.40 -8.76
N ASP A 342 10.21 17.30 -7.94
CA ASP A 342 9.76 18.62 -8.40
C ASP A 342 10.90 19.62 -8.49
N ILE A 343 12.04 19.35 -7.87
CA ILE A 343 13.15 20.30 -7.78
C ILE A 343 14.39 19.68 -8.44
N ASP A 344 14.99 20.44 -9.36
CA ASP A 344 16.28 20.09 -9.94
C ASP A 344 17.33 19.91 -8.82
N PRO A 345 17.98 18.73 -8.69
CA PRO A 345 19.02 18.49 -7.69
C PRO A 345 20.16 19.52 -7.71
N GLY A 346 20.43 20.13 -8.86
CA GLY A 346 21.41 21.20 -9.03
C GLY A 346 21.12 22.45 -8.19
N CYS A 347 19.88 22.64 -7.73
CA CYS A 347 19.52 23.73 -6.80
C CYS A 347 20.28 23.61 -5.47
N GLY A 348 20.54 22.38 -5.00
CA GLY A 348 21.25 22.14 -3.74
C GLY A 348 22.74 22.48 -3.78
N GLU A 349 23.29 22.77 -4.96
CA GLU A 349 24.68 23.20 -5.14
C GLU A 349 24.85 24.73 -5.07
N LEU A 350 23.75 25.48 -4.99
CA LEU A 350 23.78 26.94 -4.90
C LEU A 350 24.13 27.38 -3.48
N ASP A 351 25.00 28.39 -3.37
CA ASP A 351 25.40 28.96 -2.08
C ASP A 351 24.17 29.52 -1.34
N GLY A 352 23.97 29.07 -0.09
CA GLY A 352 22.85 29.48 0.75
C GLY A 352 21.55 28.71 0.51
N VAL A 353 21.54 27.71 -0.38
CA VAL A 353 20.41 26.80 -0.58
C VAL A 353 20.66 25.48 0.16
N THR A 354 19.64 25.00 0.87
CA THR A 354 19.61 23.63 1.41
C THR A 354 18.45 22.90 0.75
N LEU A 355 18.76 21.88 -0.06
CA LEU A 355 17.77 20.99 -0.64
C LEU A 355 17.67 19.73 0.23
N LEU A 356 16.45 19.43 0.65
CA LEU A 356 16.07 18.21 1.36
C LEU A 356 15.09 17.46 0.47
N ASP A 357 15.45 16.26 0.07
CA ASP A 357 14.55 15.41 -0.70
C ASP A 357 13.86 14.36 0.19
N VAL A 358 12.90 13.64 -0.40
CA VAL A 358 12.15 12.58 0.28
C VAL A 358 13.05 11.49 0.87
N THR A 359 14.23 11.24 0.29
CA THR A 359 15.19 10.24 0.80
C THR A 359 15.87 10.74 2.05
N ASP A 360 16.28 12.01 2.07
CA ASP A 360 16.86 12.66 3.25
C ASP A 360 15.87 12.72 4.41
N VAL A 361 14.62 13.13 4.13
CA VAL A 361 13.54 13.22 5.13
C VAL A 361 13.23 11.86 5.73
N ARG A 362 13.15 10.83 4.88
CA ARG A 362 12.82 9.48 5.31
C ARG A 362 13.87 8.87 6.23
N ALA A 363 15.16 9.07 5.94
CA ALA A 363 16.22 8.53 6.77
C ALA A 363 16.11 9.00 8.24
N GLU A 364 15.55 10.18 8.48
CA GLU A 364 15.31 10.72 9.83
C GLU A 364 13.98 10.23 10.44
N VAL A 365 12.95 9.97 9.62
CA VAL A 365 11.68 9.35 10.06
C VAL A 365 11.90 7.91 10.56
N ASP A 366 12.70 7.13 9.83
CA ASP A 366 12.96 5.71 10.12
C ASP A 366 13.73 5.51 11.46
N GLU A 367 14.42 6.54 11.99
CA GLU A 367 15.13 6.50 13.28
C GLU A 367 14.27 6.96 14.49
N GLY A 368 13.02 7.39 14.28
CA GLY A 368 12.13 7.96 15.30
C GLY A 368 10.96 7.07 15.72
N ALA A 369 9.93 7.65 16.38
CA ALA A 369 8.72 6.95 16.84
C ALA A 369 7.94 6.23 15.72
N VAL A 370 8.07 6.72 14.48
CA VAL A 370 7.50 6.03 13.30
C VAL A 370 8.19 4.68 13.06
N GLY A 371 9.48 4.54 13.38
CA GLY A 371 10.18 3.26 13.33
C GLY A 371 9.61 2.21 14.28
N GLU A 372 9.15 2.61 15.48
CA GLU A 372 8.49 1.71 16.45
C GLU A 372 7.12 1.24 15.93
N GLU A 373 6.32 2.14 15.36
CA GLU A 373 5.02 1.82 14.76
C GLU A 373 5.16 0.93 13.51
N VAL A 374 6.18 1.20 12.68
CA VAL A 374 6.54 0.32 11.56
C VAL A 374 6.93 -1.07 12.05
N ALA A 375 7.68 -1.17 13.16
CA ALA A 375 8.02 -2.45 13.76
C ALA A 375 6.80 -3.20 14.30
N ALA A 376 5.87 -2.50 14.96
CA ALA A 376 4.59 -3.07 15.40
C ALA A 376 3.76 -3.59 14.21
N GLY A 377 3.67 -2.80 13.13
CA GLY A 377 3.01 -3.23 11.89
C GLY A 377 3.65 -4.46 11.26
N ARG A 378 4.99 -4.56 11.29
CA ARG A 378 5.71 -5.76 10.82
C ARG A 378 5.40 -7.00 11.64
N ALA A 379 5.27 -6.87 12.96
CA ALA A 379 4.88 -7.99 13.82
C ALA A 379 3.48 -8.54 13.43
N ILE A 380 2.51 -7.66 13.16
CA ILE A 380 1.18 -8.06 12.66
C ILE A 380 1.31 -8.82 11.33
N VAL A 381 2.14 -8.33 10.40
CA VAL A 381 2.37 -9.00 9.10
C VAL A 381 3.00 -10.38 9.28
N GLU A 382 3.97 -10.52 10.19
CA GLU A 382 4.63 -11.80 10.47
C GLU A 382 3.65 -12.84 11.04
N ASP A 383 2.81 -12.44 11.99
CA ASP A 383 1.78 -13.32 12.57
C ASP A 383 0.78 -13.79 11.50
N GLU A 384 0.33 -12.88 10.63
CA GLU A 384 -0.63 -13.16 9.58
C GLU A 384 -0.03 -14.02 8.46
N ALA A 385 1.24 -13.80 8.11
CA ALA A 385 1.97 -14.63 7.18
C ALA A 385 2.19 -16.05 7.73
N ALA A 386 2.50 -16.18 9.02
CA ALA A 386 2.61 -17.48 9.68
C ALA A 386 1.26 -18.23 9.71
N ALA A 387 0.16 -17.52 9.94
CA ALA A 387 -1.19 -18.07 9.87
C ALA A 387 -1.56 -18.51 8.45
N PHE A 388 -1.22 -17.72 7.43
CA PHE A 388 -1.42 -18.08 6.03
C PHE A 388 -0.61 -19.32 5.64
N ALA A 389 0.66 -19.38 6.05
CA ALA A 389 1.54 -20.52 5.82
C ALA A 389 0.99 -21.81 6.44
N ALA A 390 0.49 -21.73 7.67
CA ALA A 390 -0.17 -22.85 8.34
C ALA A 390 -1.41 -23.31 7.57
N TRP A 391 -2.24 -22.37 7.13
CA TRP A 391 -3.39 -22.67 6.29
C TRP A 391 -3.01 -23.34 4.96
N LEU A 392 -1.98 -22.86 4.27
CA LEU A 392 -1.54 -23.43 2.99
C LEU A 392 -1.03 -24.87 3.17
N ARG A 393 -0.27 -25.14 4.23
CA ARG A 393 0.16 -26.51 4.58
C ARG A 393 -1.02 -27.45 4.84
N SER A 394 -2.06 -26.97 5.51
CA SER A 394 -3.27 -27.78 5.77
C SER A 394 -4.03 -28.16 4.49
N ARG A 395 -3.95 -27.35 3.42
CA ARG A 395 -4.53 -27.70 2.10
C ARG A 395 -3.80 -28.87 1.44
N GLY A 396 -2.48 -28.98 1.61
CA GLY A 396 -1.67 -30.02 0.96
C GLY A 396 -2.09 -31.46 1.30
N VAL A 397 -2.75 -31.68 2.46
CA VAL A 397 -3.25 -33.02 2.86
C VAL A 397 -4.74 -33.24 2.59
N THR A 398 -5.49 -32.20 2.21
CA THR A 398 -6.96 -32.28 2.07
C THR A 398 -7.39 -33.23 0.94
N PRO A 399 -6.80 -33.17 -0.28
CA PRO A 399 -7.08 -34.14 -1.34
C PRO A 399 -6.77 -35.59 -0.90
N THR A 400 -5.64 -35.81 -0.25
CA THR A 400 -5.26 -37.13 0.28
C THR A 400 -6.29 -37.67 1.28
N ILE A 401 -6.82 -36.82 2.18
CA ILE A 401 -7.89 -37.20 3.11
C ILE A 401 -9.16 -37.61 2.35
N ALA A 402 -9.53 -36.87 1.31
CA ALA A 402 -10.69 -37.19 0.48
C ALA A 402 -10.51 -38.54 -0.22
N SER A 403 -9.35 -38.76 -0.87
CA SER A 403 -8.99 -40.01 -1.52
C SER A 403 -8.95 -41.19 -0.54
N LEU A 404 -8.43 -41.00 0.67
CA LEU A 404 -8.42 -42.02 1.72
C LEU A 404 -9.84 -42.46 2.11
N ARG A 405 -10.74 -41.48 2.29
CA ARG A 405 -12.15 -41.76 2.62
C ARG A 405 -12.88 -42.44 1.48
N ALA A 406 -12.65 -42.00 0.25
CA ALA A 406 -13.21 -42.65 -0.94
C ALA A 406 -12.74 -44.10 -1.05
N ARG A 407 -11.45 -44.37 -0.82
CA ARG A 407 -10.90 -45.73 -0.82
C ARG A 407 -11.53 -46.62 0.25
N GLY A 408 -11.72 -46.11 1.46
CA GLY A 408 -12.38 -46.85 2.54
C GLY A 408 -13.84 -47.17 2.23
N GLU A 409 -14.57 -46.24 1.63
CA GLU A 409 -15.95 -46.46 1.18
C GLU A 409 -16.00 -47.49 0.04
N GLN A 410 -15.07 -47.44 -0.91
CA GLN A 410 -14.97 -48.45 -1.97
C GLN A 410 -14.77 -49.84 -1.40
N VAL A 411 -13.82 -50.02 -0.48
CA VAL A 411 -13.58 -51.32 0.19
C VAL A 411 -14.82 -51.82 0.91
N ARG A 412 -15.57 -50.93 1.56
CA ARG A 412 -16.84 -51.27 2.23
C ARG A 412 -17.88 -51.80 1.24
N GLN A 413 -18.06 -51.11 0.12
CA GLN A 413 -19.01 -51.48 -0.92
C GLN A 413 -18.63 -52.82 -1.57
N ASP A 414 -17.36 -52.98 -1.96
CA ASP A 414 -16.83 -54.21 -2.55
C ASP A 414 -17.09 -55.43 -1.64
N GLU A 415 -16.90 -55.28 -0.32
CA GLU A 415 -17.09 -56.38 0.62
C GLU A 415 -18.57 -56.72 0.84
N LEU A 416 -19.46 -55.71 0.87
CA LEU A 416 -20.90 -55.93 0.93
C LEU A 416 -21.44 -56.60 -0.33
N GLU A 417 -20.95 -56.22 -1.51
CA GLU A 417 -21.30 -56.84 -2.78
C GLU A 417 -20.80 -58.29 -2.85
N ARG A 418 -19.55 -58.53 -2.46
CA ARG A 418 -18.94 -59.87 -2.40
C ARG A 418 -19.74 -60.84 -1.52
N LEU A 419 -20.30 -60.34 -0.42
CA LEU A 419 -21.15 -61.11 0.48
C LEU A 419 -22.64 -61.08 0.10
N GLY A 420 -23.03 -60.32 -0.93
CA GLY A 420 -24.42 -60.06 -1.28
C GLY A 420 -25.27 -61.31 -1.48
N SER A 421 -24.72 -62.36 -2.12
CA SER A 421 -25.41 -63.64 -2.31
C SER A 421 -25.65 -64.38 -0.98
N ARG A 422 -24.71 -64.30 -0.03
CA ARG A 422 -24.81 -64.90 1.31
C ARG A 422 -25.71 -64.09 2.25
N LEU A 423 -25.87 -62.80 1.96
CA LEU A 423 -26.74 -61.87 2.70
C LEU A 423 -28.15 -61.77 2.10
N SER A 424 -28.45 -62.52 1.04
CA SER A 424 -29.73 -62.46 0.31
C SER A 424 -30.96 -62.88 1.13
N GLY A 425 -30.77 -63.69 2.18
CA GLY A 425 -31.84 -64.12 3.08
C GLY A 425 -32.11 -63.19 4.27
N LEU A 426 -31.39 -62.07 4.40
CA LEU A 426 -31.60 -61.12 5.49
C LEU A 426 -32.89 -60.30 5.29
N SER A 427 -33.56 -59.98 6.39
CA SER A 427 -34.63 -58.99 6.36
C SER A 427 -34.08 -57.60 6.01
N GLU A 428 -34.92 -56.70 5.52
CA GLU A 428 -34.52 -55.32 5.18
C GLU A 428 -33.95 -54.58 6.39
N ARG A 429 -34.51 -54.85 7.58
CA ARG A 429 -34.01 -54.33 8.87
C ARG A 429 -32.59 -54.84 9.18
N ASP A 430 -32.34 -56.12 8.99
CA ASP A 430 -31.02 -56.70 9.28
C ASP A 430 -29.98 -56.26 8.24
N ARG A 431 -30.40 -56.09 6.98
CA ARG A 431 -29.54 -55.53 5.92
C ARG A 431 -29.10 -54.11 6.24
N ALA A 432 -30.03 -53.26 6.66
CA ALA A 432 -29.73 -51.90 7.11
C ALA A 432 -28.81 -51.88 8.35
N ALA A 433 -28.99 -52.81 9.29
CA ALA A 433 -28.11 -52.95 10.45
C ALA A 433 -26.68 -53.35 10.07
N VAL A 434 -26.50 -54.25 9.09
CA VAL A 434 -25.19 -54.64 8.56
C VAL A 434 -24.53 -53.47 7.81
N GLU A 435 -25.27 -52.72 7.01
CA GLU A 435 -24.76 -51.53 6.34
C GLU A 435 -24.31 -50.46 7.35
N ALA A 436 -25.14 -50.17 8.36
CA ALA A 436 -24.82 -49.22 9.43
C ALA A 436 -23.57 -49.66 10.22
N LEU A 437 -23.48 -50.95 10.56
CA LEU A 437 -22.30 -51.52 11.22
C LEU A 437 -21.04 -51.35 10.38
N SER A 438 -21.08 -51.75 9.11
CA SER A 438 -19.93 -51.64 8.20
C SER A 438 -19.46 -50.20 8.02
N LYS A 439 -20.40 -49.26 7.88
CA LYS A 439 -20.11 -47.82 7.75
C LYS A 439 -19.54 -47.25 9.05
N GLY A 440 -20.05 -47.70 10.20
CA GLY A 440 -19.53 -47.37 11.52
C GLY A 440 -18.08 -47.82 11.71
N ILE A 441 -17.74 -49.04 11.29
CA ILE A 441 -16.37 -49.58 11.34
C ILE A 441 -15.42 -48.71 10.49
N VAL A 442 -15.78 -48.41 9.23
CA VAL A 442 -14.95 -47.58 8.34
C VAL A 442 -14.76 -46.17 8.91
N ASN A 443 -15.84 -45.52 9.37
CA ASN A 443 -15.76 -44.19 9.96
C ASN A 443 -14.86 -44.16 11.20
N THR A 444 -14.98 -45.17 12.07
CA THR A 444 -14.17 -45.27 13.30
C THR A 444 -12.70 -45.48 12.97
N LEU A 445 -12.40 -46.36 12.01
CA LEU A 445 -11.02 -46.64 11.58
C LEU A 445 -10.36 -45.44 10.90
N LEU A 446 -11.11 -44.67 10.08
CA LEU A 446 -10.56 -43.55 9.33
C LEU A 446 -10.56 -42.22 10.09
N HIS A 447 -11.27 -42.12 11.23
CA HIS A 447 -11.34 -40.89 12.01
C HIS A 447 -9.95 -40.47 12.54
N GLU A 448 -9.29 -41.34 13.30
CA GLU A 448 -7.99 -41.03 13.92
C GLU A 448 -6.89 -40.74 12.86
N PRO A 449 -6.72 -41.53 11.79
CA PRO A 449 -5.80 -41.19 10.70
C PRO A 449 -6.11 -39.84 10.04
N THR A 450 -7.39 -39.51 9.82
CA THR A 450 -7.78 -38.21 9.25
C THR A 450 -7.37 -37.05 10.18
N VAL A 451 -7.64 -37.18 11.49
CA VAL A 451 -7.31 -36.14 12.49
C VAL A 451 -5.79 -35.99 12.62
N ARG A 452 -5.05 -37.11 12.69
CA ARG A 452 -3.59 -37.14 12.74
C ARG A 452 -2.97 -36.49 11.51
N LEU A 453 -3.46 -36.80 10.31
CA LEU A 453 -2.94 -36.25 9.06
C LEU A 453 -3.13 -34.73 8.98
N LYS A 454 -4.27 -34.21 9.45
CA LYS A 454 -4.48 -32.76 9.61
C LYS A 454 -3.50 -32.13 10.61
N THR A 455 -3.38 -32.73 11.79
CA THR A 455 -2.51 -32.22 12.87
C THR A 455 -1.03 -32.23 12.45
N LEU A 456 -0.59 -33.27 11.73
CA LEU A 456 0.76 -33.38 11.21
C LEU A 456 1.03 -32.37 10.08
N ALA A 457 0.01 -32.03 9.28
CA ALA A 457 0.14 -30.96 8.28
C ALA A 457 0.39 -29.59 8.92
N ASP A 458 -0.25 -29.32 10.06
CA ASP A 458 -0.08 -28.07 10.82
C ASP A 458 1.35 -27.92 11.37
N GLY A 459 1.99 -29.04 11.75
CA GLY A 459 3.37 -29.11 12.28
C GLY A 459 4.50 -29.03 11.25
N GLY A 460 4.18 -28.95 9.95
CA GLY A 460 5.14 -28.98 8.85
C GLY A 460 5.32 -30.38 8.26
N GLY A 461 5.69 -30.47 6.97
CA GLY A 461 5.85 -31.76 6.27
C GLY A 461 4.56 -32.36 5.72
N ALA A 462 3.51 -31.54 5.56
CA ALA A 462 2.21 -31.91 4.98
C ALA A 462 2.33 -32.77 3.71
N GLY A 463 3.19 -32.37 2.76
CA GLY A 463 3.43 -33.12 1.52
C GLY A 463 4.01 -34.52 1.75
N TRP A 464 4.98 -34.66 2.65
CA TRP A 464 5.57 -35.97 2.96
C TRP A 464 4.55 -36.89 3.66
N HIS A 465 3.77 -36.37 4.59
CA HIS A 465 2.73 -37.14 5.26
C HIS A 465 1.61 -37.56 4.29
N ALA A 466 1.21 -36.67 3.38
CA ALA A 466 0.28 -37.00 2.30
C ALA A 466 0.82 -38.12 1.41
N GLU A 467 2.08 -38.00 0.97
CA GLU A 467 2.74 -38.96 0.09
C GLU A 467 2.84 -40.36 0.74
N VAL A 468 3.25 -40.42 2.01
CA VAL A 468 3.28 -41.68 2.78
C VAL A 468 1.89 -42.31 2.91
N VAL A 469 0.85 -41.52 3.17
CA VAL A 469 -0.53 -42.04 3.25
C VAL A 469 -1.02 -42.51 1.88
N SER A 470 -0.73 -41.77 0.81
CA SER A 470 -1.06 -42.17 -0.56
C SER A 470 -0.39 -43.49 -0.94
N GLU A 471 0.88 -43.68 -0.57
CA GLU A 471 1.61 -44.93 -0.80
C GLU A 471 1.04 -46.10 0.03
N LEU A 472 0.84 -45.90 1.34
CA LEU A 472 0.34 -46.94 2.25
C LEU A 472 -1.05 -47.45 1.88
N PHE A 473 -1.91 -46.58 1.35
CA PHE A 473 -3.30 -46.92 1.02
C PHE A 473 -3.57 -47.06 -0.48
N GLY A 474 -2.55 -46.90 -1.33
CA GLY A 474 -2.65 -46.99 -2.78
C GLY A 474 -3.66 -45.99 -3.36
N LEU A 475 -3.60 -44.73 -2.92
CA LEU A 475 -4.49 -43.67 -3.36
C LEU A 475 -4.04 -43.17 -4.75
N ALA A 476 -5.00 -42.87 -5.64
CA ALA A 476 -4.69 -42.31 -6.96
C ALA A 476 -4.03 -40.91 -6.81
N PRO A 477 -3.12 -40.53 -7.74
CA PRO A 477 -2.48 -39.22 -7.71
C PRO A 477 -3.55 -38.13 -7.79
N ASP A 478 -3.34 -37.05 -7.02
CA ASP A 478 -4.27 -35.93 -6.87
C ASP A 478 -4.67 -35.36 -8.23
N GLU A 479 -5.88 -35.67 -8.71
CA GLU A 479 -6.54 -34.74 -9.63
C GLU A 479 -6.93 -33.53 -8.78
N PRO A 480 -6.49 -32.32 -9.14
CA PRO A 480 -6.84 -31.13 -8.38
C PRO A 480 -8.35 -31.00 -8.39
N ALA A 481 -8.97 -31.20 -7.22
CA ALA A 481 -10.39 -30.97 -7.05
C ALA A 481 -10.70 -29.56 -7.57
N GLY A 482 -11.56 -29.47 -8.59
CA GLY A 482 -12.10 -28.20 -9.04
C GLY A 482 -12.80 -27.56 -7.85
N ASP A 483 -12.19 -26.50 -7.31
CA ASP A 483 -12.72 -25.76 -6.17
C ASP A 483 -14.09 -25.17 -6.56
N ALA A 484 -15.16 -25.82 -6.14
CA ALA A 484 -16.52 -25.29 -6.14
C ALA A 484 -16.74 -24.40 -4.91
N ASP A 485 -15.87 -23.40 -4.73
CA ASP A 485 -16.11 -22.25 -3.86
C ASP A 485 -16.19 -21.02 -4.77
N GLY A 486 -17.26 -20.98 -5.57
CA GLY A 486 -17.70 -19.77 -6.27
C GLY A 486 -18.27 -18.79 -5.24
N HIS A 487 -17.39 -18.12 -4.51
CA HIS A 487 -17.75 -16.84 -3.91
C HIS A 487 -17.33 -15.76 -4.89
N GLU A 488 -18.33 -15.06 -5.44
CA GLU A 488 -18.11 -13.77 -6.08
C GLU A 488 -17.17 -12.94 -5.19
N ILE A 489 -16.24 -12.23 -5.84
CA ILE A 489 -15.35 -11.32 -5.14
C ILE A 489 -16.20 -10.16 -4.67
N ASP A 490 -16.77 -10.30 -3.47
CA ASP A 490 -17.41 -9.20 -2.79
C ASP A 490 -16.31 -8.33 -2.15
N VAL A 491 -15.83 -7.37 -2.95
CA VAL A 491 -14.83 -6.35 -2.55
C VAL A 491 -15.43 -5.28 -1.64
N ASP A 492 -16.71 -5.41 -1.26
CA ASP A 492 -17.48 -4.38 -0.55
C ASP A 492 -18.17 -4.85 0.73
N ALA A 493 -17.66 -5.91 1.37
CA ALA A 493 -18.14 -6.32 2.69
C ALA A 493 -17.87 -5.23 3.76
N GLY A 494 -18.88 -4.36 3.91
CA GLY A 494 -19.37 -3.62 5.06
C GLY A 494 -18.34 -3.06 6.03
N ASP A 495 -18.24 -1.73 6.03
CA ASP A 495 -17.86 -0.92 7.19
C ASP A 495 -18.87 -1.15 8.34
N PRO A 496 -18.49 -1.73 9.49
CA PRO A 496 -19.31 -1.72 10.68
C PRO A 496 -18.68 -0.78 11.71
N GLY A 497 -19.16 0.47 11.71
CA GLY A 497 -19.15 1.33 12.89
C GLY A 497 -17.91 2.21 13.05
N GLY A 498 -18.07 3.47 12.64
CA GLY A 498 -17.24 4.56 13.09
C GLY A 498 -17.45 4.91 14.56
N ASP A 499 -16.39 5.39 15.16
CA ASP A 499 -16.42 6.47 16.16
C ASP A 499 -15.44 7.53 15.64
N ASP A 500 -15.94 8.41 14.76
CA ASP A 500 -15.28 9.63 14.32
C ASP A 500 -15.30 10.64 15.48
N ALA A 501 -14.21 10.71 16.23
CA ALA A 501 -13.82 11.94 16.91
C ALA A 501 -13.22 12.86 15.84
N GLY A 502 -13.99 13.88 15.45
CA GLY A 502 -13.82 14.62 14.19
C GLY A 502 -12.46 15.28 13.95
N ASP A 503 -12.04 15.17 12.68
CA ASP A 503 -11.10 16.06 12.01
C ASP A 503 -11.90 16.78 10.88
N PRO A 504 -11.99 18.12 10.86
CA PRO A 504 -12.91 18.82 9.97
C PRO A 504 -12.25 19.01 8.60
N GLY A 505 -12.69 18.24 7.61
CA GLY A 505 -12.32 18.52 6.24
C GLY A 505 -12.69 17.40 5.27
N ASP A 506 -13.99 17.24 4.98
CA ASP A 506 -14.47 16.67 3.73
C ASP A 506 -15.99 16.94 3.60
N VAL A 507 -16.34 18.00 2.86
CA VAL A 507 -17.71 18.22 2.34
C VAL A 507 -17.56 18.37 0.82
N TYR A 508 -17.83 17.31 0.08
CA TYR A 508 -18.01 17.39 -1.38
C TYR A 508 -19.40 17.99 -1.66
N ALA A 509 -19.41 19.23 -2.14
CA ALA A 509 -20.60 19.93 -2.57
C ALA A 509 -20.94 19.60 -4.03
N GLY A 510 -22.26 19.51 -4.27
CA GLY A 510 -22.92 19.21 -5.54
C GLY A 510 -22.51 20.09 -6.73
N ASP A 511 -22.62 19.45 -7.88
CA ASP A 511 -22.60 19.99 -9.24
C ASP A 511 -23.76 20.96 -9.50
N PRO A 512 -23.54 22.16 -10.08
CA PRO A 512 -24.63 23.01 -10.57
C PRO A 512 -24.54 23.31 -12.09
N GLY A 513 -25.65 23.05 -12.80
CA GLY A 513 -26.15 23.73 -14.02
C GLY A 513 -25.30 23.60 -15.30
N GLY A 514 -25.81 23.19 -16.46
CA GLY A 514 -27.06 23.58 -17.13
C GLY A 514 -26.72 24.44 -18.36
N ASP A 515 -27.13 24.02 -19.58
CA ASP A 515 -27.90 24.85 -20.53
C ASP A 515 -28.07 24.22 -21.93
N ASP A 516 -29.35 24.29 -22.37
CA ASP A 516 -29.94 24.50 -23.70
C ASP A 516 -29.61 23.64 -24.94
N HIS A 517 -30.65 22.99 -25.48
CA HIS A 517 -31.36 23.49 -26.68
C HIS A 517 -32.61 22.65 -27.06
N GLY A 518 -33.78 23.33 -27.11
CA GLY A 518 -34.68 23.37 -28.27
C GLY A 518 -35.68 22.24 -28.57
N GLY A 519 -36.97 22.59 -28.62
CA GLY A 519 -37.87 22.07 -29.68
C GLY A 519 -39.26 21.53 -29.31
N ASP A 520 -40.23 22.44 -29.25
CA ASP A 520 -41.55 22.38 -29.92
C ASP A 520 -42.67 21.38 -29.54
N SER A 521 -43.87 22.00 -29.40
CA SER A 521 -45.22 21.58 -29.79
C SER A 521 -46.19 20.85 -28.83
N GLY A 522 -47.37 21.49 -28.68
CA GLY A 522 -48.68 20.90 -28.37
C GLY A 522 -49.05 20.91 -26.88
N GLY A 523 -50.07 21.62 -26.37
CA GLY A 523 -51.33 22.08 -26.95
C GLY A 523 -52.49 21.44 -26.17
N GLY A 524 -53.37 22.24 -25.58
CA GLY A 524 -54.72 21.80 -25.21
C GLY A 524 -55.15 21.97 -23.74
N ASP A 525 -55.81 23.10 -23.48
CA ASP A 525 -57.22 23.17 -23.03
C ASP A 525 -57.62 22.58 -21.66
N HIS A 526 -57.99 23.47 -20.70
CA HIS A 526 -59.39 23.65 -20.26
C HIS A 526 -59.49 24.36 -18.89
N GLY A 527 -60.24 25.47 -18.88
CA GLY A 527 -61.33 25.68 -17.91
C GLY A 527 -61.01 26.23 -16.51
N ASP A 528 -60.97 27.57 -16.42
CA ASP A 528 -61.56 28.38 -15.31
C ASP A 528 -63.10 28.10 -15.22
N PRO A 529 -63.93 28.61 -14.27
CA PRO A 529 -63.66 29.62 -13.24
C PRO A 529 -64.40 29.51 -11.88
N GLY A 530 -64.06 30.43 -10.98
CA GLY A 530 -64.99 31.03 -10.01
C GLY A 530 -64.78 30.54 -8.57
N GLY A 531 -64.66 31.37 -7.56
CA GLY A 531 -65.05 32.77 -7.38
C GLY A 531 -65.49 32.91 -5.92
N ASP A 532 -64.68 33.57 -5.09
CA ASP A 532 -65.05 34.80 -4.38
C ASP A 532 -65.51 34.51 -2.91
N PRO A 533 -65.70 35.50 -2.02
CA PRO A 533 -64.67 35.94 -1.08
C PRO A 533 -65.21 36.12 0.36
N GLY A 534 -64.38 36.65 1.25
CA GLY A 534 -64.80 37.28 2.51
C GLY A 534 -64.47 36.42 3.74
N GLY A 535 -63.98 36.97 4.84
CA GLY A 535 -63.82 38.37 5.24
C GLY A 535 -63.94 38.43 6.76
N GLY A 536 -63.01 39.15 7.41
CA GLY A 536 -63.08 39.59 8.81
C GLY A 536 -62.94 38.50 9.87
N ASP A 537 -62.63 38.80 11.12
CA ASP A 537 -62.13 40.02 11.75
C ASP A 537 -61.62 39.64 13.16
N HIS A 538 -60.79 40.52 13.71
CA HIS A 538 -60.19 40.64 15.04
C HIS A 538 -60.71 39.83 16.26
N GLY A 539 -59.77 39.52 17.18
CA GLY A 539 -60.08 39.08 18.55
C GLY A 539 -58.88 38.81 19.47
N GLU A 540 -58.02 39.82 19.68
CA GLU A 540 -57.35 40.27 20.92
C GLU A 540 -56.72 39.33 22.01
N PRO A 541 -55.83 39.87 22.90
CA PRO A 541 -54.64 39.20 23.44
C PRO A 541 -54.56 39.09 24.98
N GLY A 542 -53.43 38.55 25.47
CA GLY A 542 -52.90 38.70 26.84
C GLY A 542 -53.15 37.51 27.77
N ALA A 543 -52.36 37.19 28.80
CA ALA A 543 -51.07 37.62 29.31
C ALA A 543 -50.70 36.60 30.42
N GLY A 544 -49.41 36.39 30.73
CA GLY A 544 -49.02 35.65 31.94
C GLY A 544 -47.54 35.22 31.97
N CYS A 545 -46.72 36.04 32.61
CA CYS A 545 -45.32 35.76 32.98
C CYS A 545 -45.24 34.89 34.27
N ASP A 546 -44.27 33.95 34.28
CA ASP A 546 -43.24 33.64 35.32
C ASP A 546 -43.63 33.33 36.81
N PRO A 547 -42.68 32.85 37.66
CA PRO A 547 -41.55 31.90 37.48
C PRO A 547 -41.40 30.91 38.69
N GLU A 548 -40.20 30.30 38.83
CA GLU A 548 -39.64 29.54 39.97
C GLU A 548 -39.99 28.04 40.05
N GLY A 549 -39.10 27.09 40.36
CA GLY A 549 -37.70 27.15 40.80
C GLY A 549 -37.37 25.91 41.63
N ARG A 550 -36.16 25.36 41.38
CA ARG A 550 -35.30 24.57 42.29
C ARG A 550 -35.67 23.12 42.65
N GLY A 551 -34.64 22.30 42.53
CA GLY A 551 -34.46 20.95 43.04
C GLY A 551 -33.17 20.40 42.50
#